data_AF-A0A932C764-F1
#
_entry.id   AF-A0A932C764-F1
#
_cell.length_a   1.000
_cell.length_b   1.000
_cell.length_c   1.000
_cell.angle_alpha   90.00
_cell.angle_beta   90.00
_cell.angle_gamma   90.00
#
_symmetry.space_group_name_H-M   'P 1'
#
loop_
_entity.id
_entity.type
_entity.pdbx_description
1 polymer ?
#
loop_
_entity_poly.entity_id
_entity_poly.type
_entity_poly.pdbx_seq_one_letter_code
_entity_poly.pdbx_strand_id
1 'polypeptide(L)'
;MSAPAAASPAAGHSEPSKFHFYIQVAMILAVITGVEVVLVYLPIVKWFVVTALCLLSAVKFMFVIFFFMHLRWDKVFCTILFFIGLVLAGGTMWALLHLFGADAAKPLTAVALEFARVALA
;
A
#
# COMPACT_ATOMS: atom_id res chain seq x y z
N MET A 1 -17.60 -60.65 7.05
CA MET A 1 -17.20 -59.95 8.29
C MET A 1 -17.02 -58.47 7.96
N SER A 2 -18.08 -57.69 8.14
CA SER A 2 -18.14 -56.28 7.76
C SER A 2 -17.56 -55.43 8.89
N ALA A 3 -16.53 -54.65 8.61
CA ALA A 3 -15.95 -53.71 9.57
C ALA A 3 -16.95 -52.59 9.88
N PRO A 4 -17.11 -52.17 11.15
CA PRO A 4 -17.91 -50.99 11.46
C PRO A 4 -17.13 -49.74 11.07
N ALA A 5 -17.72 -48.92 10.20
CA ALA A 5 -17.29 -47.56 9.97
C ALA A 5 -17.52 -46.76 11.25
N ALA A 6 -16.49 -46.68 12.10
CA ALA A 6 -16.46 -45.74 13.21
C ALA A 6 -16.44 -44.33 12.59
N ALA A 7 -17.59 -43.67 12.63
CA ALA A 7 -17.72 -42.25 12.39
C ALA A 7 -16.80 -41.53 13.40
N SER A 8 -15.72 -40.92 12.92
CA SER A 8 -14.95 -39.97 13.71
C SER A 8 -15.89 -38.83 14.15
N PRO A 9 -15.95 -38.48 15.44
CA PRO A 9 -16.70 -37.32 15.88
C PRO A 9 -16.03 -36.08 15.28
N ALA A 10 -16.83 -35.26 14.60
CA ALA A 10 -16.47 -33.92 14.17
C ALA A 10 -16.14 -33.09 15.42
N ALA A 11 -14.87 -33.13 15.84
CA ALA A 11 -14.36 -32.32 16.92
C ALA A 11 -14.22 -30.88 16.40
N GLY A 12 -15.28 -30.10 16.57
CA GLY A 12 -15.28 -28.64 16.43
C GLY A 12 -14.27 -28.03 17.40
N HIS A 13 -13.02 -27.90 16.94
CA HIS A 13 -11.97 -27.23 17.69
C HIS A 13 -12.14 -25.72 17.56
N SER A 14 -12.59 -25.13 18.65
CA SER A 14 -12.60 -23.71 18.96
C SER A 14 -11.23 -23.05 18.73
N GLU A 15 -11.10 -22.28 17.64
CA GLU A 15 -10.06 -21.26 17.47
C GLU A 15 -10.67 -19.82 17.40
N PRO A 16 -11.48 -19.38 18.39
CA PRO A 16 -12.09 -18.04 18.36
C PRO A 16 -11.09 -16.89 18.61
N SER A 17 -9.91 -17.15 19.16
CA SER A 17 -8.99 -16.09 19.61
C SER A 17 -8.44 -15.23 18.47
N LYS A 18 -7.97 -15.85 17.39
CA LYS A 18 -7.32 -15.14 16.27
C LYS A 18 -8.31 -14.33 15.42
N PHE A 19 -9.54 -14.80 15.31
CA PHE A 19 -10.57 -14.13 14.51
C PHE A 19 -11.00 -12.78 15.11
N HIS A 20 -11.19 -12.73 16.44
CA HIS A 20 -11.53 -11.49 17.14
C HIS A 20 -10.41 -10.44 17.02
N PHE A 21 -9.15 -10.88 17.05
CA PHE A 21 -8.01 -9.98 16.86
C PHE A 21 -8.02 -9.32 15.48
N TYR A 22 -8.26 -10.07 14.40
CA TYR A 22 -8.34 -9.51 13.06
C TYR A 22 -9.50 -8.53 12.87
N ILE A 23 -10.66 -8.83 13.47
CA ILE A 23 -11.81 -7.92 13.44
C ILE A 23 -11.49 -6.63 14.20
N GLN A 24 -10.81 -6.71 15.35
CA GLN A 24 -10.42 -5.52 16.09
C GLN A 24 -9.47 -4.63 15.29
N VAL A 25 -8.50 -5.23 14.61
CA VAL A 25 -7.59 -4.50 13.70
C VAL A 25 -8.35 -3.87 12.54
N ALA A 26 -9.31 -4.58 11.93
CA ALA A 26 -10.16 -4.06 10.86
C ALA A 26 -10.93 -2.82 11.31
N MET A 27 -11.51 -2.85 12.51
CA MET A 27 -12.26 -1.74 13.08
C MET A 27 -11.38 -0.51 13.31
N ILE A 28 -10.16 -0.70 13.82
CA ILE A 28 -9.20 0.41 13.99
C ILE A 28 -8.87 1.04 12.62
N LEU A 29 -8.57 0.22 11.61
CA LEU A 29 -8.31 0.71 10.25
C LEU A 29 -9.50 1.48 9.66
N ALA A 30 -10.72 0.98 9.86
CA ALA A 30 -11.93 1.67 9.43
C ALA A 30 -12.08 3.05 10.11
N VAL A 31 -11.81 3.14 11.41
CA VAL A 31 -11.81 4.42 12.13
C VAL A 31 -10.75 5.38 11.58
N ILE A 32 -9.53 4.89 11.33
CA ILE A 32 -8.46 5.71 10.73
C ILE A 32 -8.87 6.22 9.34
N THR A 33 -9.59 5.42 8.55
CA THR A 33 -10.14 5.86 7.25
C THR A 33 -11.23 6.91 7.42
N GLY A 34 -12.14 6.74 8.40
CA GLY A 34 -13.16 7.73 8.72
C GLY A 34 -12.55 9.08 9.12
N VAL A 35 -11.52 9.06 9.99
CA VAL A 35 -10.76 10.26 10.38
C VAL A 35 -10.08 10.90 9.18
N GLU A 36 -9.51 10.12 8.28
CA GLU A 36 -8.86 10.62 7.06
C GLU A 36 -9.84 11.39 6.17
N VAL A 37 -11.03 10.84 5.94
CA VAL A 37 -12.09 11.51 5.16
C VAL A 37 -12.48 12.83 5.82
N VAL A 38 -12.71 12.84 7.14
CA VAL A 38 -13.02 14.08 7.87
C VAL A 38 -11.91 15.12 7.74
N LEU A 39 -10.64 14.68 7.83
CA LEU A 39 -9.48 15.57 7.73
C LEU A 39 -9.38 16.25 6.36
N VAL A 40 -9.81 15.57 5.28
CA VAL A 40 -9.88 16.14 3.92
C VAL A 40 -11.00 17.18 3.79
N TYR A 41 -12.11 17.00 4.50
CA TYR A 41 -13.23 17.93 4.46
C TYR A 41 -12.98 19.20 5.28
N LEU A 42 -12.11 19.18 6.29
CA LEU A 42 -11.76 20.39 7.03
C LEU A 42 -10.83 21.31 6.21
N PRO A 43 -11.09 22.65 6.19
CA PRO A 43 -10.24 23.62 5.50
C PRO A 43 -8.95 23.93 6.29
N ILE A 44 -8.10 22.93 6.51
CA ILE A 44 -6.78 23.07 7.17
C ILE A 44 -5.72 23.48 6.13
N VAL A 45 -4.57 23.96 6.60
CA VAL A 45 -3.37 24.21 5.77
C VAL A 45 -3.03 23.01 4.88
N LYS A 46 -3.05 23.22 3.56
CA LYS A 46 -2.92 22.18 2.51
C LYS A 46 -1.71 21.28 2.70
N TRP A 47 -0.56 21.85 3.05
CA TRP A 47 0.67 21.08 3.24
C TRP A 47 0.52 20.05 4.36
N PHE A 48 -0.06 20.45 5.49
CA PHE A 48 -0.32 19.55 6.62
C PHE A 48 -1.27 18.41 6.24
N VAL A 49 -2.35 18.72 5.50
CA VAL A 49 -3.30 17.70 5.03
C VAL A 49 -2.58 16.67 4.15
N VAL A 50 -1.79 17.11 3.17
CA VAL A 50 -1.05 16.20 2.28
C VAL A 50 -0.09 15.31 3.07
N THR A 51 0.68 15.89 4.01
CA THR A 51 1.61 15.10 4.85
C THR A 51 0.86 14.10 5.72
N ALA A 52 -0.26 14.50 6.33
CA ALA A 52 -1.08 13.64 7.17
C ALA A 52 -1.70 12.49 6.36
N LEU A 53 -2.21 12.75 5.15
CA LEU A 53 -2.74 11.72 4.25
C LEU A 53 -1.66 10.72 3.83
N CYS A 54 -0.48 11.20 3.45
CA CYS A 54 0.64 10.32 3.13
C CYS A 54 1.02 9.43 4.32
N LEU A 55 1.10 10.00 5.51
CA LEU A 55 1.45 9.27 6.72
C LEU A 55 0.37 8.24 7.11
N LEU A 56 -0.91 8.65 7.11
CA LEU A 56 -2.03 7.77 7.41
C LEU A 56 -2.15 6.63 6.39
N SER A 57 -1.92 6.90 5.11
CA SER A 57 -1.90 5.87 4.06
C SER A 57 -0.77 4.86 4.28
N ALA A 58 0.45 5.32 4.59
CA ALA A 58 1.58 4.45 4.88
C ALA A 58 1.33 3.58 6.13
N VAL A 59 0.77 4.16 7.20
CA VAL A 59 0.43 3.42 8.43
C VAL A 59 -0.64 2.37 8.15
N LYS A 60 -1.70 2.71 7.42
CA LYS A 60 -2.75 1.75 7.04
C LYS A 60 -2.18 0.59 6.24
N PHE A 61 -1.38 0.90 5.23
CA PHE A 61 -0.70 -0.10 4.41
C PHE A 61 0.15 -1.05 5.27
N MET A 62 0.95 -0.49 6.19
CA MET A 62 1.79 -1.25 7.11
C MET A 62 0.96 -2.20 8.00
N PHE A 63 -0.13 -1.70 8.57
CA PHE A 63 -1.03 -2.50 9.39
C PHE A 63 -1.67 -3.64 8.59
N VAL A 64 -2.07 -3.38 7.34
CA VAL A 64 -2.68 -4.39 6.48
C VAL A 64 -1.69 -5.51 6.14
N ILE A 65 -0.46 -5.17 5.78
CA ILE A 65 0.55 -6.19 5.42
C ILE A 65 0.99 -7.01 6.64
N PHE A 66 1.16 -6.38 7.81
CA PHE A 66 1.62 -7.09 9.00
C PHE A 66 0.54 -8.01 9.59
N PHE A 67 -0.70 -7.54 9.64
CA PHE A 67 -1.80 -8.26 10.26
C PHE A 67 -2.62 -9.05 9.23
N PHE A 68 -3.22 -8.42 8.22
CA PHE A 68 -4.09 -9.14 7.27
C PHE A 68 -3.35 -10.06 6.30
N MET A 69 -2.13 -9.72 5.87
CA MET A 69 -1.30 -10.65 5.08
C MET A 69 -0.51 -11.64 5.95
N HIS A 70 -0.77 -11.69 7.26
CA HIS A 70 -0.20 -12.67 8.19
C HIS A 70 1.33 -12.64 8.31
N LEU A 71 2.04 -11.64 7.77
CA LEU A 71 3.51 -11.54 7.82
C LEU A 71 4.07 -11.62 9.25
N ARG A 72 3.29 -11.17 10.26
CA ARG A 72 3.64 -11.29 11.68
C ARG A 72 3.78 -12.73 12.17
N TRP A 73 3.02 -13.67 11.60
CA TRP A 73 2.95 -15.07 12.00
C TRP A 73 3.51 -16.04 10.96
N ASP A 74 3.83 -15.56 9.76
CA ASP A 74 4.46 -16.33 8.69
C ASP A 74 6.00 -16.31 8.82
N LYS A 75 6.67 -17.12 7.99
CA LYS A 75 8.13 -17.16 7.88
C LYS A 75 8.66 -15.81 7.38
N VAL A 76 9.82 -15.40 7.91
CA VAL A 76 10.54 -14.17 7.52
C VAL A 76 10.78 -14.09 6.00
N PHE A 77 10.85 -15.24 5.31
CA PHE A 77 10.93 -15.33 3.86
C PHE A 77 9.79 -14.61 3.11
N CYS A 78 8.53 -14.76 3.55
CA CYS A 78 7.39 -14.04 2.95
C CYS A 78 7.53 -12.52 3.11
N THR A 79 8.06 -12.07 4.25
CA THR A 79 8.32 -10.64 4.50
C THR A 79 9.40 -10.10 3.57
N ILE A 80 10.50 -10.84 3.40
CA ILE A 80 11.60 -10.45 2.50
C ILE A 80 11.09 -10.35 1.04
N LEU A 81 10.34 -11.34 0.57
CA LEU A 81 9.80 -11.33 -0.80
C LEU A 81 8.86 -10.14 -1.03
N PHE A 82 8.01 -9.82 -0.05
CA PHE A 82 7.13 -8.66 -0.12
C PHE A 82 7.91 -7.34 -0.20
N PHE A 83 8.93 -7.16 0.64
CA PHE A 83 9.76 -5.95 0.62
C PHE A 83 10.57 -5.82 -0.67
N ILE A 84 11.09 -6.91 -1.23
CA ILE A 84 11.74 -6.90 -2.55
C ILE A 84 10.75 -6.41 -3.61
N GLY A 85 9.52 -6.91 -3.61
CA GLY A 85 8.45 -6.46 -4.49
C GLY A 85 8.10 -4.98 -4.30
N LEU A 86 8.00 -4.52 -3.05
CA LEU A 86 7.72 -3.12 -2.72
C LEU A 86 8.83 -2.17 -3.21
N VAL A 87 10.10 -2.56 -3.02
CA VAL A 87 11.26 -1.80 -3.50
C VAL A 87 11.32 -1.79 -5.02
N LEU A 88 11.05 -2.92 -5.69
CA LEU A 88 10.99 -2.99 -7.14
C LEU A 88 9.86 -2.12 -7.72
N ALA A 89 8.67 -2.17 -7.12
CA ALA A 89 7.53 -1.35 -7.56
C ALA A 89 7.80 0.14 -7.32
N GLY A 90 8.27 0.52 -6.13
CA GLY A 90 8.63 1.90 -5.81
C GLY A 90 9.79 2.41 -6.68
N GLY A 91 10.81 1.58 -6.91
CA GLY A 91 11.96 1.89 -7.73
C GLY A 91 11.61 2.07 -9.20
N THR A 92 10.76 1.21 -9.77
CA THR A 92 10.29 1.35 -11.15
C THR A 92 9.40 2.57 -11.33
N MET A 93 8.49 2.84 -10.38
CA MET A 93 7.69 4.07 -10.38
C MET A 93 8.59 5.32 -10.34
N TRP A 94 9.58 5.34 -9.45
CA TRP A 94 10.55 6.45 -9.33
C TRP A 94 11.36 6.64 -10.61
N ALA A 95 11.86 5.54 -11.19
CA ALA A 95 12.62 5.56 -12.44
C ALA A 95 11.78 6.12 -13.60
N LEU A 96 10.51 5.73 -13.70
CA LEU A 96 9.58 6.25 -14.72
C LEU A 96 9.32 7.75 -14.54
N LEU A 97 9.13 8.22 -13.31
CA LEU A 97 8.97 9.64 -13.02
C LEU A 97 10.22 10.44 -13.44
N HIS A 98 11.42 9.92 -13.18
CA HIS A 98 12.67 10.55 -13.63
C HIS A 98 12.84 10.50 -15.15
N LEU A 99 12.46 9.40 -15.80
CA LEU A 99 12.55 9.26 -17.25
C LEU A 99 11.62 10.24 -17.98
N PHE A 100 10.37 10.37 -17.52
CA PHE A 100 9.42 11.33 -18.09
C PHE A 100 9.70 12.79 -17.68
N GLY A 101 10.38 13.00 -16.56
CA GLY A 101 10.83 14.32 -16.13
C GLY A 101 12.11 14.81 -16.81
N ALA A 102 12.80 13.97 -17.59
CA ALA A 102 14.03 14.35 -18.26
C ALA A 102 13.77 15.24 -19.49
N ASP A 103 14.58 16.28 -19.69
CA ASP A 103 14.48 17.21 -20.83
C ASP A 103 14.60 16.51 -22.20
N ALA A 104 15.17 15.31 -22.24
CA ALA A 104 15.21 14.46 -23.45
C ALA A 104 13.82 14.04 -23.96
N ALA A 105 12.77 14.11 -23.12
CA ALA A 105 11.39 13.86 -23.51
C ALA A 105 10.70 15.09 -24.14
N LYS A 106 11.37 16.25 -24.18
CA LYS A 106 10.82 17.48 -24.77
C LYS A 106 10.74 17.31 -26.29
N PRO A 107 9.57 17.57 -26.92
CA PRO A 107 9.43 17.34 -28.35
C PRO A 107 10.42 18.22 -29.14
N LEU A 108 11.02 17.66 -30.19
CA LEU A 108 11.99 18.34 -31.07
C LEU A 108 11.48 19.69 -31.60
N THR A 109 10.17 19.84 -31.72
CA THR A 109 9.48 21.10 -32.05
C THR A 109 9.64 22.19 -30.99
N ALA A 110 9.60 21.86 -29.69
CA ALA A 110 9.82 22.82 -28.61
C ALA A 110 11.29 23.25 -28.51
N VAL A 111 12.21 22.32 -28.76
CA VAL A 111 13.66 22.59 -28.84
C VAL A 111 13.99 23.49 -30.03
N ALA A 112 13.41 23.22 -31.21
CA ALA A 112 13.59 24.06 -32.41
C ALA A 112 13.03 25.48 -32.24
N LEU A 113 11.91 25.64 -31.51
CA LEU A 113 11.29 26.95 -31.23
C LEU A 113 12.13 27.81 -30.27
N GLU A 114 12.79 27.20 -29.29
CA GLU A 114 13.77 27.86 -28.42
C GLU A 114 14.97 28.37 -29.22
N PHE A 115 15.56 27.51 -30.07
CA PHE A 115 16.66 27.92 -30.95
C PHE A 115 16.25 29.05 -31.91
N ALA A 116 15.04 28.99 -32.48
CA ALA A 116 14.52 30.04 -33.35
C ALA A 116 14.32 31.37 -32.60
N ARG A 117 13.86 31.33 -31.34
CA ARG A 117 13.71 32.54 -30.50
C ARG A 117 15.05 33.16 -30.12
N VAL A 118 16.06 32.33 -29.83
CA VAL A 118 17.41 32.80 -29.51
C VAL A 118 18.11 33.38 -30.74
N ALA A 119 17.87 32.83 -31.94
CA ALA A 119 18.44 33.34 -33.19
C ALA A 119 17.78 34.65 -33.68
N LEU A 120 16.58 34.97 -33.17
CA LEU A 120 15.82 36.19 -33.50
C LEU A 120 15.98 37.31 -32.45
N ALA A 121 16.69 37.05 -31.34
CA ALA A 121 17.01 38.01 -30.29
C ALA A 121 18.45 38.55 -30.47
#